data_AF-A0A9L0S835-F1
#
_entry.id   AF-A0A9L0S835-F1
#
_cell.length_a   1.000
_cell.length_b   1.000
_cell.length_c   1.000
_cell.angle_alpha   90.00
_cell.angle_beta   90.00
_cell.angle_gamma   90.00
#
_symmetry.space_group_name_H-M   'P 1'
#
loop_
_entity.id
_entity.type
_entity.pdbx_description
1 polymer ?
#
loop_
_entity_poly.entity_id
_entity_poly.type
_entity_poly.pdbx_seq_one_letter_code
_entity_poly.pdbx_strand_id
1 'polypeptide(L)' 'MEGESTSAVLSGFVLGALAFQHLNTDSDTEGLLLGEVKGEAKNSITDSQMDDVEVIYTIVAGTWTSKRRRNQ' A
#
# COMPACT_ATOMS: atom_id res chain seq x y z
N MET A 1 -12.08 21.56 2.33
CA MET A 1 -11.82 20.30 3.04
C MET A 1 -10.83 19.54 2.17
N GLU A 2 -9.55 19.82 2.35
CA GLU A 2 -8.47 19.39 1.46
C GLU A 2 -7.33 18.93 2.37
N GLY A 3 -7.39 17.66 2.76
CA GLY A 3 -6.52 17.03 3.74
C GLY A 3 -6.69 15.52 3.65
N GLU A 4 -6.55 14.98 2.45
CA GLU A 4 -6.56 13.55 2.21
C GLU A 4 -5.11 13.07 2.10
N SER A 5 -4.67 12.34 3.14
CA SER A 5 -3.32 11.79 3.22
C SER A 5 -3.38 10.30 2.87
N THR A 6 -2.65 9.88 1.83
CA THR A 6 -2.57 8.45 1.47
C THR A 6 -1.30 7.84 2.05
N SER A 7 -1.45 6.82 2.88
CA SER A 7 -0.37 6.02 3.45
C SER A 7 -0.42 4.58 2.93
N ALA A 8 0.71 3.88 2.93
CA ALA A 8 0.76 2.47 2.57
C ALA A 8 1.60 1.68 3.57
N VAL A 9 1.09 0.52 3.97
CA VAL A 9 1.75 -0.42 4.88
C VAL A 9 1.98 -1.72 4.12
N LEU A 10 3.23 -2.16 4.10
CA LEU A 10 3.65 -3.41 3.49
C LEU A 10 4.29 -4.30 4.56
N SER A 11 3.79 -5.53 4.69
CA SER A 11 4.43 -6.52 5.57
C SER A 11 5.84 -6.85 5.07
N GLY A 12 6.80 -6.97 5.99
CA GLY A 12 8.17 -7.38 5.66
C GLY A 12 8.24 -8.73 4.93
N PHE A 13 7.29 -9.63 5.17
CA PHE A 13 7.18 -10.89 4.41
C PHE A 13 6.83 -10.67 2.94
N VAL A 14 5.91 -9.75 2.64
CA VAL A 14 5.50 -9.43 1.26
C VAL A 14 6.65 -8.71 0.54
N LEU A 15 7.33 -7.79 1.22
CA LEU A 15 8.54 -7.14 0.70
C LEU A 15 9.65 -8.17 0.43
N GLY A 16 9.87 -9.09 1.36
CA GLY A 16 10.86 -10.16 1.23
C GLY A 16 10.53 -11.12 0.08
N ALA A 17 9.26 -11.50 -0.09
CA ALA A 17 8.82 -12.33 -1.21
C ALA A 17 9.02 -11.63 -2.57
N LEU A 18 8.71 -10.33 -2.65
CA LEU A 18 8.95 -9.52 -3.84
C LEU A 18 10.45 -9.44 -4.17
N ALA A 19 11.29 -9.15 -3.17
CA ALA A 19 12.75 -9.09 -3.34
C ALA A 19 13.33 -10.45 -3.74
N PHE A 20 12.90 -11.53 -3.08
CA PHE A 20 13.32 -12.89 -3.41
C PHE A 20 12.99 -13.21 -4.85
N GLN A 21 11.78 -12.91 -5.33
CA GLN A 21 11.46 -13.20 -6.71
C GLN A 21 12.22 -12.31 -7.69
N HIS A 22 12.37 -11.02 -7.41
CA HIS A 22 13.13 -10.10 -8.27
C HIS A 22 14.57 -10.57 -8.45
N LEU A 23 15.23 -11.03 -7.38
CA LEU A 23 16.60 -11.55 -7.44
C LEU A 23 16.71 -12.91 -8.14
N ASN A 24 15.63 -13.68 -8.21
CA ASN A 24 15.60 -14.99 -8.87
C ASN A 24 15.10 -14.94 -10.32
N THR A 25 14.85 -13.74 -10.86
CA THR A 25 14.44 -13.56 -12.25
C THR A 25 15.53 -12.77 -12.97
N ASP A 26 15.95 -13.24 -14.14
CA ASP A 26 17.00 -12.66 -14.98
C ASP A 26 16.50 -11.49 -15.85
N SER A 27 15.25 -11.08 -15.65
CA SER A 27 14.58 -10.01 -16.36
C SER A 27 13.66 -9.23 -15.42
N ASP A 28 13.15 -8.10 -15.90
CA ASP A 28 12.11 -7.33 -15.22
C ASP A 28 10.95 -8.23 -14.79
N THR A 29 10.57 -8.12 -13.52
CA THR A 29 9.48 -8.90 -12.91
C THR A 29 8.30 -7.98 -12.63
N GLU A 30 7.14 -8.33 -13.19
CA GLU A 30 5.87 -7.64 -12.97
C GLU A 30 4.86 -8.52 -12.23
N GLY A 31 3.91 -7.87 -11.54
CA GLY A 31 2.93 -8.55 -10.70
C GLY A 31 1.88 -7.61 -10.11
N LEU A 32 0.97 -8.18 -9.34
CA LEU A 32 -0.08 -7.44 -8.62
C LEU A 32 0.12 -7.53 -7.11
N LEU A 33 -0.03 -6.39 -6.43
CA LEU A 33 -0.18 -6.32 -4.98
C LEU A 33 -1.68 -6.34 -4.67
N LEU A 34 -2.10 -7.36 -3.92
CA LEU A 34 -3.49 -7.51 -3.47
C LEU A 34 -3.53 -7.20 -1.98
N GLY A 35 -4.52 -6.41 -1.57
CA GLY A 35 -4.61 -5.87 -0.23
C GLY A 35 -5.91 -5.14 0.02
N GLU A 36 -6.00 -4.51 1.19
CA GLU A 36 -7.17 -3.76 1.62
C GLU A 36 -6.83 -2.28 1.75
N VAL A 37 -7.81 -1.41 1.48
CA VAL A 37 -7.70 0.03 1.75
C VAL A 37 -8.58 0.34 2.95
N LYS A 38 -8.00 0.94 4.00
CA LYS A 38 -8.73 1.39 5.19
C LYS A 38 -8.69 2.91 5.27
N GLY A 39 -9.86 3.54 5.27
CA GLY A 39 -9.99 4.97 5.52
C GLY A 39 -10.21 5.21 7.01
N GLU A 40 -9.28 5.89 7.66
CA GLU A 40 -9.40 6.31 9.06
C GLU A 40 -9.57 7.84 9.11
N ALA A 41 -10.68 8.30 9.68
CA ALA A 41 -10.89 9.71 9.94
C ALA A 41 -10.16 10.09 11.23
N LYS A 42 -9.17 10.98 11.14
CA LYS A 42 -8.42 11.47 12.27
C LYS A 42 -8.92 12.86 12.63
N ASN A 43 -9.63 12.98 13.75
CA ASN A 43 -10.07 14.26 14.26
C ASN A 43 -8.94 14.87 15.10
N SER A 44 -8.28 15.91 14.59
CA SER A 44 -7.24 16.63 15.33
C SER A 44 -7.90 17.64 16.27
N ILE A 45 -7.89 17.38 17.58
CA ILE A 45 -8.41 18.33 18.57
C ILE A 45 -7.41 19.49 18.69
N THR A 46 -7.63 20.56 17.93
CA THR A 46 -6.90 21.83 18.09
C THR A 46 -7.69 22.75 19.03
N ASP A 47 -7.05 23.44 19.97
CA ASP A 47 -7.64 24.41 20.94
C ASP A 47 -8.13 25.73 20.27
N SER A 48 -8.51 25.64 19.00
CA SER A 48 -9.11 26.68 18.19
C SER A 48 -10.29 26.04 17.47
N GLN A 49 -11.48 26.63 17.56
CA GLN A 49 -12.74 26.09 17.03
C GLN A 49 -12.78 26.03 15.48
N MET A 50 -11.92 25.21 14.88
CA MET A 50 -11.95 24.74 13.50
C MET A 50 -11.69 23.24 13.54
N ASP A 51 -12.76 22.44 13.43
CA ASP A 51 -12.67 20.98 13.32
C ASP A 51 -12.13 20.60 11.93
N ASP A 52 -10.81 20.63 11.75
CA ASP A 52 -10.17 20.13 10.54
C ASP A 52 -10.10 18.60 10.62
N VAL A 53 -11.06 17.94 9.96
CA VAL A 53 -11.10 16.47 9.82
C VAL A 53 -10.14 16.04 8.71
N GLU A 54 -9.06 15.35 9.07
CA GLU A 54 -8.14 14.73 8.11
C GLU A 54 -8.56 13.27 7.86
N VAL A 55 -8.63 12.85 6.59
CA VAL A 55 -8.92 11.46 6.23
C VAL A 55 -7.64 10.80 5.75
N ILE A 56 -7.21 9.76 6.47
CA ILE A 56 -6.02 8.99 6.13
C ILE A 56 -6.47 7.68 5.48
N TYR A 57 -6.13 7.51 4.20
CA TYR A 57 -6.35 6.25 3.48
C TYR A 57 -5.08 5.40 3.56
N THR A 58 -5.14 4.29 4.28
CA THR A 58 -4.03 3.34 4.44
C THR A 58 -4.23 2.13 3.53
N ILE A 59 -3.33 1.94 2.58
CA ILE A 59 -3.27 0.74 1.73
C ILE A 59 -2.45 -0.34 2.45
N VAL A 60 -3.06 -1.46 2.80
CA VAL A 60 -2.37 -2.60 3.42
C VAL A 60 -2.18 -3.69 2.38
N ALA A 61 -0.96 -3.87 1.90
CA ALA A 61 -0.64 -4.94 0.94
C ALA A 61 -0.52 -6.29 1.67
N GLY A 62 -1.42 -7.23 1.34
CA GLY A 62 -1.53 -8.54 1.99
C GLY A 62 -0.81 -9.66 1.24
N THR A 63 -0.76 -9.60 -0.09
CA THR A 63 -0.06 -10.61 -0.89
C THR A 63 0.46 -10.04 -2.21
N TRP A 64 1.49 -10.69 -2.74
CA TRP A 64 2.09 -10.39 -4.02
C TRP A 64 1.90 -11.57 -4.98
N THR A 65 1.58 -11.28 -6.24
CA THR A 65 1.37 -12.30 -7.28
C THR A 65 2.18 -11.98 -8.54
N SER A 66 2.99 -12.94 -9.00
CA SER A 66 3.78 -12.81 -10.23
C SER A 66 2.92 -12.96 -11.47
N LYS A 67 3.16 -12.14 -12.49
CA LYS A 67 2.68 -12.43 -13.84
C LYS A 67 3.78 -13.10 -14.64
N ARG A 68 3.68 -14.41 -14.84
CA ARG A 68 4.57 -15.15 -15.75
C ARG A 68 4.03 -15.08 -17.18
N ARG A 69 4.80 -14.55 -18.12
CA ARG A 69 4.49 -14.69 -19.56
C ARG A 69 4.63 -16.17 -19.94
N ARG A 70 3.53 -16.77 -20.41
CA ARG A 70 3.58 -18.05 -21.10
C ARG A 70 4.08 -17.76 -22.51
N ASN A 71 5.27 -18.25 -22.85
CA ASN A 71 5.71 -18.28 -24.24
C ASN A 71 4.79 -19.26 -24.99
N GLN A 72 4.08 -18.76 -26.00
CA GLN A 72 3.48 -19.59 -27.05
C GLN A 72 4.55 -19.89 -28.09
#